data_AF-A0A8S2F9E3-F1
#
_entry.id   AF-A0A8S2F9E3-F1
#
_cell.length_a   1.000
_cell.length_b   1.000
_cell.length_c   1.000
_cell.angle_alpha   90.00
_cell.angle_beta   90.00
_cell.angle_gamma   90.00
#
_symmetry.space_group_name_H-M   'P 1'
#
loop_
_entity.id
_entity.type
_entity.pdbx_description
1 polymer ?
#
loop_
_entity_poly.entity_id
_entity_poly.type
_entity_poly.pdbx_seq_one_letter_code
_entity_poly.pdbx_strand_id
1 'polypeptide(L)'
;MVQFNEVFWGDRGFEVLSTNLKNGIVAIEEFQRFLNESSQCESNYCKSLSRISSQLVKVQNVGTFSPVWMAIRDLLEKITSAHTTTVSLYQDLIHDVHSYHDAYNRKLKVQIQKDMDIIKSSDLIQQLNQIQNNLNKAKEQYHTVALDYERTKRDLKRNGFNQNISGTMGNSGNMNEMNSGGQQQGTPLSNTFGTLTSSNRHFERLEKKYRQTNEEYRSLIEKYNTIRNEFEKRFYDSSNKFQDYETEHMQTMLKHCQHYSELLKQNNEHTKLAQTEFNDKLNMFTIQDLLDTFVEQKKTGTERPSEYQILDLK
;
A
#
# COMPACT_ATOMS: atom_id res chain seq x y z
N MET A 1 4.42 -3.26 19.31
CA MET A 1 4.13 -2.96 17.90
C MET A 1 4.03 -4.30 17.19
N VAL A 2 2.94 -4.54 16.46
CA VAL A 2 2.71 -5.80 15.72
C VAL A 2 3.69 -5.87 14.55
N GLN A 3 4.42 -6.97 14.41
CA GLN A 3 5.44 -7.13 13.37
C GLN A 3 4.83 -7.72 12.09
N PHE A 4 5.33 -7.34 10.92
CA PHE A 4 4.80 -7.83 9.64
C PHE A 4 4.95 -9.36 9.51
N ASN A 5 6.06 -9.89 10.02
CA ASN A 5 6.34 -11.32 10.04
C ASN A 5 5.38 -12.14 10.94
N GLU A 6 4.56 -11.50 11.77
CA GLU A 6 3.59 -12.16 12.66
C GLU A 6 2.18 -12.23 12.04
N VAL A 7 1.86 -11.30 11.14
CA VAL A 7 0.45 -11.06 10.73
C VAL A 7 0.18 -11.10 9.24
N PHE A 8 1.20 -11.04 8.38
CA PHE A 8 1.03 -11.19 6.93
C PHE A 8 1.18 -12.64 6.47
N TRP A 9 0.67 -13.59 7.24
CA TRP A 9 0.50 -14.98 6.77
C TRP A 9 -0.80 -15.15 5.97
N GLY A 10 -0.99 -16.33 5.39
CA GLY A 10 -2.15 -16.65 4.54
C GLY A 10 -1.93 -16.31 3.07
N ASP A 11 -2.96 -16.56 2.25
CA ASP A 11 -2.83 -16.70 0.79
C ASP A 11 -2.32 -15.45 0.05
N ARG A 12 -2.47 -14.26 0.65
CA ARG A 12 -2.13 -12.98 0.01
C ARG A 12 -1.14 -12.12 0.79
N GLY A 13 -0.54 -12.64 1.85
CA GLY A 13 0.35 -11.87 2.73
C GLY A 13 1.50 -11.18 1.98
N PHE A 14 2.24 -11.96 1.19
CA PHE A 14 3.34 -11.44 0.35
C PHE A 14 2.86 -10.43 -0.69
N GLU A 15 1.73 -10.69 -1.35
CA GLU A 15 1.19 -9.80 -2.39
C GLU A 15 0.80 -8.45 -1.79
N VAL A 16 0.17 -8.44 -0.61
CA VAL A 16 -0.20 -7.22 0.11
C VAL A 16 1.05 -6.41 0.46
N LEU A 17 2.08 -7.05 1.04
CA LEU A 17 3.33 -6.36 1.40
C LEU A 17 4.08 -5.82 0.16
N SER A 18 4.18 -6.62 -0.89
CA SER A 18 4.84 -6.21 -2.14
C SER A 18 4.11 -5.07 -2.84
N THR A 19 2.77 -5.10 -2.83
CA THR A 19 1.94 -4.04 -3.41
C THR A 19 2.04 -2.76 -2.59
N ASN A 20 2.08 -2.86 -1.25
CA ASN A 20 2.23 -1.69 -0.38
C ASN A 20 3.49 -0.88 -0.72
N LEU A 21 4.64 -1.55 -0.91
CA LEU A 21 5.87 -0.85 -1.33
C LEU A 21 5.75 -0.17 -2.69
N LYS A 22 4.99 -0.74 -3.64
CA LYS A 22 4.76 -0.09 -4.94
C LYS A 22 3.86 1.14 -4.77
N ASN A 23 2.89 1.07 -3.88
CA ASN A 23 2.00 2.18 -3.55
C ASN A 23 2.75 3.35 -2.90
N GLY A 24 3.93 3.13 -2.31
CA GLY A 24 4.79 4.22 -1.83
C GLY A 24 5.12 5.26 -2.91
N ILE A 25 5.29 4.84 -4.17
CA ILE A 25 5.49 5.79 -5.29
C ILE A 25 4.26 6.67 -5.48
N VAL A 26 3.08 6.05 -5.47
CA VAL A 26 1.80 6.76 -5.63
C VAL A 26 1.64 7.82 -4.53
N ALA A 27 1.93 7.47 -3.28
CA ALA A 27 1.88 8.41 -2.16
C ALA A 27 2.83 9.61 -2.35
N ILE A 28 4.05 9.38 -2.87
CA ILE A 28 5.02 10.45 -3.15
C ILE A 28 4.50 11.36 -4.29
N GLU A 29 3.97 10.78 -5.36
CA GLU A 29 3.43 11.54 -6.50
C GLU A 29 2.22 12.38 -6.10
N GLU A 30 1.32 11.84 -5.27
CA GLU A 30 0.17 12.58 -4.73
C GLU A 30 0.62 13.74 -3.84
N PHE A 31 1.60 13.52 -2.96
CA PHE A 31 2.14 14.57 -2.12
C PHE A 31 2.85 15.66 -2.93
N GLN A 32 3.62 15.27 -3.96
CA GLN A 32 4.25 16.22 -4.87
C GLN A 32 3.19 17.05 -5.62
N ARG A 33 2.10 16.44 -6.09
CA ARG A 33 0.99 17.17 -6.75
C ARG A 33 0.37 18.19 -5.79
N PHE A 34 0.08 17.78 -4.57
CA PHE A 34 -0.45 18.65 -3.51
C PHE A 34 0.47 19.85 -3.25
N LEU A 35 1.79 19.64 -3.14
CA LEU A 35 2.75 20.71 -2.92
C LEU A 35 2.80 21.70 -4.10
N ASN A 36 2.72 21.21 -5.34
CA ASN A 36 2.68 22.07 -6.52
C ASN A 36 1.44 22.96 -6.54
N GLU A 37 0.26 22.42 -6.24
CA GLU A 37 -0.98 23.19 -6.14
C GLU A 37 -0.90 24.23 -5.01
N SER A 38 -0.38 23.84 -3.84
CA SER A 38 -0.19 24.73 -2.70
C SER A 38 0.77 25.89 -3.02
N SER A 39 1.91 25.57 -3.65
CA SER A 39 2.90 26.57 -4.11
C SER A 39 2.30 27.52 -5.15
N GLN A 40 1.46 27.02 -6.05
CA GLN A 40 0.79 27.84 -7.07
C GLN A 40 -0.20 28.83 -6.44
N CYS A 41 -0.98 28.40 -5.44
CA CYS A 41 -1.85 29.28 -4.66
C CYS A 41 -1.05 30.41 -4.01
N GLU A 42 0.04 30.06 -3.33
CA GLU A 42 0.95 31.02 -2.68
C GLU A 42 1.56 32.00 -3.70
N SER A 43 2.02 31.49 -4.85
CA SER A 43 2.57 32.30 -5.95
C SER A 43 1.56 33.31 -6.49
N ASN A 44 0.30 32.92 -6.65
CA ASN A 44 -0.76 33.80 -7.12
C ASN A 44 -1.07 34.92 -6.11
N TYR A 45 -1.07 34.58 -4.82
CA TYR A 45 -1.25 35.57 -3.76
C TYR A 45 -0.08 36.55 -3.71
N CYS A 46 1.16 36.05 -3.73
CA CYS A 46 2.37 36.87 -3.79
C CYS A 46 2.35 37.83 -4.99
N LYS A 47 1.98 37.37 -6.20
CA LYS A 47 1.89 38.23 -7.39
C LYS A 47 0.84 39.34 -7.22
N SER A 48 -0.28 39.02 -6.57
CA SER A 48 -1.33 40.01 -6.29
C SER A 48 -0.84 41.07 -5.30
N LEU A 49 -0.12 40.68 -4.25
CA LEU A 49 0.51 41.59 -3.30
C LEU A 49 1.56 42.49 -3.98
N SER A 50 2.46 41.92 -4.78
CA SER A 50 3.48 42.67 -5.53
C SER A 50 2.87 43.70 -6.47
N ARG A 51 1.71 43.39 -7.09
CA ARG A 51 0.97 44.33 -7.93
C ARG A 51 0.47 45.54 -7.12
N ILE A 52 -0.12 45.31 -5.95
CA ILE A 52 -0.60 46.38 -5.07
C ILE A 52 0.58 47.20 -4.55
N SER A 53 1.68 46.54 -4.14
CA SER A 53 2.90 47.23 -3.68
C SER A 53 3.45 48.17 -4.75
N SER A 54 3.53 47.72 -6.00
CA SER A 54 3.96 48.53 -7.13
C SER A 54 3.03 49.74 -7.42
N GLN A 55 1.74 49.63 -7.10
CA GLN A 55 0.80 50.74 -7.22
C GLN A 55 0.98 51.75 -6.09
N LEU A 56 1.22 51.29 -4.86
CA LEU A 56 1.46 52.17 -3.72
C LEU A 56 2.73 53.02 -3.88
N VAL A 57 3.75 52.53 -4.58
CA VAL A 57 4.94 53.33 -4.92
C VAL A 57 4.58 54.58 -5.73
N LYS A 58 3.49 54.54 -6.51
CA LYS A 58 3.02 55.66 -7.35
C LYS A 58 2.15 56.66 -6.59
N VAL A 59 1.73 56.36 -5.36
CA VAL A 59 0.96 57.29 -4.53
C VAL A 59 1.83 58.52 -4.29
N GLN A 60 1.28 59.69 -4.58
CA GLN A 60 1.98 60.94 -4.37
C GLN A 60 2.17 61.16 -2.87
N ASN A 61 3.42 61.37 -2.45
CA ASN A 61 3.79 61.66 -1.05
C ASN A 61 3.44 63.12 -0.71
N VAL A 62 2.16 63.44 -0.73
CA VAL A 62 1.63 64.79 -0.51
C VAL A 62 0.50 64.78 0.50
N GLY A 63 0.35 65.90 1.21
CA GLY A 63 -0.68 66.09 2.22
C GLY A 63 -0.34 65.43 3.56
N THR A 64 -1.15 65.77 4.56
CA THR A 64 -0.99 65.37 5.97
C THR A 64 -0.98 63.86 6.19
N PHE A 65 -1.59 63.08 5.29
CA PHE A 65 -1.67 61.62 5.39
C PHE A 65 -0.46 60.88 4.81
N SER A 66 0.51 61.60 4.20
CA SER A 66 1.68 60.98 3.56
C SER A 66 2.46 60.02 4.48
N PRO A 67 2.70 60.31 5.78
CA PRO A 67 3.40 59.37 6.67
C PRO A 67 2.67 58.04 6.85
N VAL A 68 1.33 58.06 6.85
CA VAL A 68 0.50 56.85 6.96
C VAL A 68 0.60 56.01 5.68
N TRP A 69 0.58 56.65 4.51
CA TRP A 69 0.84 55.94 3.24
C TRP A 69 2.20 55.23 3.22
N MET A 70 3.24 55.85 3.80
CA MET A 70 4.56 55.22 3.92
C MET A 70 4.53 54.01 4.85
N ALA A 71 3.79 54.06 5.96
CA ALA A 71 3.62 52.92 6.85
C ALA A 71 2.88 51.75 6.16
N ILE A 72 1.82 52.04 5.39
CA ILE A 72 1.09 51.02 4.62
C ILE A 72 2.00 50.36 3.56
N ARG A 73 2.86 51.14 2.91
CA ARG A 73 3.85 50.63 1.95
C ARG A 73 4.83 49.66 2.60
N ASP A 74 5.40 50.04 3.75
CA ASP A 74 6.35 49.20 4.49
C ASP A 74 5.71 47.87 4.94
N LEU A 75 4.48 47.91 5.46
CA LEU A 75 3.72 46.71 5.79
C LEU A 75 3.59 45.77 4.58
N LEU A 76 3.13 46.32 3.45
CA LEU A 76 2.86 45.51 2.27
C LEU A 76 4.14 44.95 1.64
N GLU A 77 5.24 45.69 1.68
CA GLU A 77 6.56 45.23 1.24
C GLU A 77 7.04 44.04 2.09
N LYS A 78 6.92 44.11 3.41
CA LYS A 78 7.27 43.01 4.33
C LYS A 78 6.40 41.78 4.13
N ILE A 79 5.08 41.95 4.01
CA ILE A 79 4.15 40.84 3.71
C ILE A 79 4.51 40.22 2.36
N THR A 80 4.71 41.02 1.30
CA THR A 80 5.10 40.52 -0.02
C THR A 80 6.41 39.74 0.04
N SER A 81 7.40 40.22 0.81
CA SER A 81 8.67 39.53 1.02
C SER A 81 8.47 38.19 1.71
N ALA A 82 7.65 38.11 2.76
CA ALA A 82 7.37 36.86 3.49
C ALA A 82 6.77 35.79 2.56
N HIS A 83 5.77 36.15 1.77
CA HIS A 83 5.17 35.25 0.79
C HIS A 83 6.15 34.87 -0.34
N THR A 84 7.01 35.80 -0.78
CA THR A 84 8.05 35.52 -1.79
C THR A 84 9.04 34.46 -1.29
N THR A 85 9.53 34.60 -0.05
CA THR A 85 10.40 33.60 0.58
C THR A 85 9.70 32.25 0.70
N THR A 86 8.43 32.25 1.11
CA THR A 86 7.63 31.03 1.23
C THR A 86 7.49 30.29 -0.10
N VAL A 87 7.27 31.01 -1.21
CA VAL A 87 7.27 30.43 -2.56
C VAL A 87 8.61 29.76 -2.89
N SER A 88 9.74 30.37 -2.53
CA SER A 88 11.06 29.76 -2.71
C SER A 88 11.22 28.48 -1.89
N LEU A 89 10.83 28.50 -0.61
CA LEU A 89 10.88 27.32 0.26
C LEU A 89 9.99 26.18 -0.23
N TYR A 90 8.83 26.49 -0.82
CA TYR A 90 8.02 25.49 -1.52
C TYR A 90 8.79 24.83 -2.66
N GLN A 91 9.52 25.60 -3.48
CA GLN A 91 10.28 25.04 -4.61
C GLN A 91 11.40 24.12 -4.11
N ASP A 92 12.09 24.50 -3.03
CA ASP A 92 13.11 23.67 -2.39
C ASP A 92 12.49 22.35 -1.88
N LEU A 93 11.35 22.42 -1.17
CA LEU A 93 10.65 21.23 -0.70
C LEU A 93 10.14 20.34 -1.85
N ILE A 94 9.60 20.93 -2.92
CA ILE A 94 9.18 20.18 -4.12
C ILE A 94 10.39 19.48 -4.75
N HIS A 95 11.54 20.14 -4.81
CA HIS A 95 12.78 19.54 -5.31
C HIS A 95 13.26 18.37 -4.43
N ASP A 96 13.21 18.52 -3.11
CA ASP A 96 13.56 17.46 -2.16
C ASP A 96 12.65 16.23 -2.32
N VAL A 97 11.33 16.46 -2.44
CA VAL A 97 10.34 15.38 -2.66
C VAL A 97 10.57 14.71 -4.02
N HIS A 98 10.89 15.46 -5.06
CA HIS A 98 11.21 14.90 -6.37
C HIS A 98 12.50 14.07 -6.36
N SER A 99 13.54 14.56 -5.66
CA SER A 99 14.78 13.81 -5.46
C SER A 99 14.54 12.53 -4.67
N TYR A 100 13.64 12.58 -3.69
CA TYR A 100 13.21 11.40 -2.94
C TYR A 100 12.42 10.41 -3.79
N HIS A 101 11.49 10.88 -4.64
CA HIS A 101 10.77 10.05 -5.60
C HIS A 101 11.73 9.23 -6.47
N ASP A 102 12.77 9.87 -7.01
CA ASP A 102 13.77 9.22 -7.84
C ASP A 102 14.63 8.24 -7.05
N ALA A 103 15.02 8.59 -5.83
CA ALA A 103 15.76 7.70 -4.93
C ALA A 103 14.94 6.46 -4.56
N TYR A 104 13.66 6.65 -4.22
CA TYR A 104 12.73 5.59 -3.88
C TYR A 104 12.50 4.65 -5.07
N ASN A 105 12.28 5.21 -6.27
CA ASN A 105 12.15 4.43 -7.50
C ASN A 105 13.40 3.59 -7.80
N ARG A 106 14.59 4.18 -7.64
CA ARG A 106 15.86 3.44 -7.80
C ARG A 106 15.97 2.32 -6.78
N LYS A 107 15.67 2.59 -5.50
CA LYS A 107 15.70 1.60 -4.42
C LYS A 107 14.74 0.45 -4.69
N LEU A 108 13.50 0.75 -5.10
CA LEU A 108 12.50 -0.26 -5.45
C LEU A 108 12.99 -1.16 -6.59
N LYS A 109 13.53 -0.60 -7.68
CA LYS A 109 13.97 -1.36 -8.85
C LYS A 109 15.28 -2.12 -8.65
N VAL A 110 16.23 -1.54 -7.92
CA VAL A 110 17.61 -2.06 -7.83
C VAL A 110 17.85 -2.89 -6.57
N GLN A 111 17.23 -2.51 -5.45
CA GLN A 111 17.44 -3.17 -4.17
C GLN A 111 16.30 -4.12 -3.83
N ILE A 112 15.05 -3.65 -3.86
CA ILE A 112 13.90 -4.43 -3.38
C ILE A 112 13.50 -5.51 -4.40
N GLN A 113 13.31 -5.14 -5.66
CA GLN A 113 12.87 -6.07 -6.70
C GLN A 113 13.94 -7.13 -7.06
N LYS A 114 15.21 -6.86 -6.72
CA LYS A 114 16.34 -7.79 -6.91
C LYS A 114 16.76 -8.49 -5.61
N ASP A 115 16.06 -8.25 -4.50
CA ASP A 115 16.37 -8.91 -3.24
C ASP A 115 16.09 -10.41 -3.35
N MET A 116 17.12 -11.20 -3.06
CA MET A 116 17.07 -12.65 -3.21
C MET A 116 16.01 -13.31 -2.33
N ASP A 117 15.77 -12.80 -1.12
CA ASP A 117 14.78 -13.37 -0.21
C ASP A 117 13.36 -13.04 -0.67
N ILE A 118 13.15 -11.84 -1.23
CA ILE A 118 11.85 -11.44 -1.82
C ILE A 118 11.56 -12.27 -3.09
N ILE A 119 12.54 -12.41 -3.99
CA ILE A 119 12.38 -13.22 -5.21
C ILE A 119 12.10 -14.68 -4.86
N LYS A 120 12.90 -15.28 -3.97
CA LYS A 120 12.72 -16.68 -3.56
C LYS A 120 11.41 -16.90 -2.83
N SER A 121 10.97 -15.96 -1.99
CA SER A 121 9.65 -16.06 -1.34
C SER A 121 8.53 -16.10 -2.38
N SER A 122 8.61 -15.27 -3.44
CA SER A 122 7.64 -15.27 -4.53
C SER A 122 7.62 -16.60 -5.31
N ASP A 123 8.80 -17.16 -5.64
CA ASP A 123 8.92 -18.46 -6.31
C ASP A 123 8.37 -19.60 -5.43
N LEU A 124 8.75 -19.63 -4.15
CA LEU A 124 8.27 -20.65 -3.21
C LEU A 124 6.74 -20.61 -3.02
N ILE A 125 6.10 -19.43 -3.08
CA ILE A 125 4.62 -19.33 -3.08
C ILE A 125 4.03 -20.02 -4.33
N GLN A 126 4.62 -19.80 -5.50
CA GLN A 126 4.17 -20.47 -6.73
C GLN A 126 4.33 -21.99 -6.62
N GLN A 127 5.47 -22.45 -6.12
CA GLN A 127 5.73 -23.87 -5.91
C GLN A 127 4.77 -24.49 -4.88
N LEU A 128 4.49 -23.79 -3.77
CA LEU A 128 3.52 -24.21 -2.77
C LEU A 128 2.12 -24.35 -3.36
N ASN A 129 1.66 -23.37 -4.13
CA ASN A 129 0.37 -23.43 -4.79
C ASN A 129 0.28 -24.61 -5.77
N GLN A 130 1.35 -24.84 -6.54
CA GLN A 130 1.41 -25.97 -7.46
C GLN A 130 1.40 -27.32 -6.73
N ILE A 131 2.21 -27.47 -5.68
CA ILE A 131 2.28 -28.74 -4.95
C ILE A 131 1.01 -29.00 -4.14
N GLN A 132 0.36 -27.96 -3.61
CA GLN A 132 -0.93 -28.07 -2.94
C GLN A 132 -2.01 -28.62 -3.90
N ASN A 133 -2.04 -28.13 -5.14
CA ASN A 133 -2.96 -28.63 -6.16
C ASN A 133 -2.71 -30.10 -6.50
N ASN A 134 -1.44 -30.50 -6.65
CA ASN A 134 -1.07 -31.89 -6.91
C ASN A 134 -1.40 -32.79 -5.72
N LEU A 135 -1.15 -32.31 -4.50
CA LEU A 135 -1.44 -33.01 -3.26
C LEU A 135 -2.93 -33.27 -3.10
N ASN A 136 -3.78 -32.29 -3.40
CA ASN A 136 -5.23 -32.44 -3.36
C ASN A 136 -5.71 -33.53 -4.34
N LYS A 137 -5.19 -33.54 -5.58
CA LYS A 137 -5.50 -34.59 -6.57
C LYS A 137 -5.04 -35.98 -6.13
N ALA A 138 -3.80 -36.10 -5.65
CA ALA A 138 -3.24 -37.37 -5.18
C ALA A 138 -4.01 -37.90 -3.95
N LYS A 139 -4.44 -37.00 -3.05
CA LYS A 139 -5.29 -37.33 -1.90
C LYS A 139 -6.63 -37.93 -2.33
N GLU A 140 -7.33 -37.30 -3.27
CA GLU A 140 -8.60 -37.80 -3.81
C GLU A 140 -8.44 -39.17 -4.49
N GLN A 141 -7.38 -39.31 -5.31
CA GLN A 141 -7.06 -40.57 -5.98
C GLN A 141 -6.73 -41.69 -4.99
N TYR A 142 -5.90 -41.40 -3.98
CA TYR A 142 -5.58 -42.34 -2.92
C TYR A 142 -6.83 -42.79 -2.16
N HIS A 143 -7.67 -41.86 -1.71
CA HIS A 143 -8.89 -42.20 -0.97
C HIS A 143 -9.86 -43.03 -1.80
N THR A 144 -10.03 -42.71 -3.08
CA THR A 144 -10.88 -43.50 -4.00
C THR A 144 -10.36 -44.94 -4.10
N VAL A 145 -9.07 -45.12 -4.40
CA VAL A 145 -8.46 -46.44 -4.54
C VAL A 145 -8.43 -47.21 -3.21
N ALA A 146 -8.25 -46.52 -2.08
CA ALA A 146 -8.25 -47.10 -0.74
C ALA A 146 -9.62 -47.69 -0.38
N LEU A 147 -10.69 -46.95 -0.66
CA LEU A 147 -12.06 -47.41 -0.42
C LEU A 147 -12.39 -48.64 -1.27
N ASP A 148 -12.04 -48.61 -2.56
CA ASP A 148 -12.21 -49.75 -3.46
C ASP A 148 -11.41 -50.96 -2.99
N TYR A 149 -10.14 -50.77 -2.61
CA TYR A 149 -9.28 -51.83 -2.11
C TYR A 149 -9.85 -52.50 -0.86
N GLU A 150 -10.27 -51.73 0.15
CA GLU A 150 -10.85 -52.28 1.39
C GLU A 150 -12.23 -52.92 1.17
N ARG A 151 -13.00 -52.48 0.17
CA ARG A 151 -14.23 -53.16 -0.25
C ARG A 151 -13.92 -54.51 -0.87
N THR A 152 -13.07 -54.57 -1.90
CA THR A 152 -12.73 -55.80 -2.61
C THR A 152 -12.02 -56.81 -1.69
N LYS A 153 -11.18 -56.34 -0.77
CA LYS A 153 -10.54 -57.18 0.27
C LYS A 153 -11.55 -57.86 1.19
N ARG A 154 -12.59 -57.13 1.62
CA ARG A 154 -13.68 -57.70 2.44
C ARG A 154 -14.49 -58.71 1.64
N ASP A 155 -14.80 -58.42 0.39
CA ASP A 155 -15.56 -59.33 -0.49
C ASP A 155 -14.78 -60.62 -0.77
N LEU A 156 -13.45 -60.55 -0.98
CA LEU A 156 -12.59 -61.73 -1.11
C LEU A 156 -12.56 -62.58 0.17
N LYS A 157 -12.42 -61.95 1.34
CA LYS A 157 -12.47 -62.67 2.63
C LYS A 157 -13.81 -63.36 2.84
N ARG A 158 -14.92 -62.71 2.50
CA ARG A 158 -16.28 -63.28 2.60
C ARG A 158 -16.48 -64.47 1.65
N ASN A 159 -16.01 -64.35 0.42
CA ASN A 159 -16.15 -65.40 -0.60
C ASN A 159 -15.23 -66.61 -0.31
N GLY A 160 -14.03 -66.38 0.23
CA GLY A 160 -13.15 -67.46 0.73
C GLY A 160 -13.73 -68.20 1.93
N PHE A 161 -14.44 -67.50 2.83
CA PHE A 161 -15.10 -68.11 3.99
C PHE A 161 -16.33 -68.96 3.60
N ASN A 162 -17.14 -68.48 2.64
CA ASN A 162 -18.30 -69.23 2.14
C ASN A 162 -17.93 -70.55 1.44
N GLN A 163 -16.76 -70.65 0.81
CA GLN A 163 -16.32 -71.92 0.19
C GLN A 163 -15.90 -72.99 1.20
N ASN A 164 -15.32 -72.60 2.34
CA ASN A 164 -14.99 -73.56 3.40
C ASN A 164 -16.25 -74.17 4.05
N ILE A 165 -17.36 -73.43 4.08
CA ILE A 165 -18.65 -73.93 4.61
C ILE A 165 -19.33 -74.89 3.61
N SER A 166 -19.34 -74.54 2.32
CA SER A 166 -19.92 -75.41 1.27
C SER A 166 -19.12 -76.68 1.00
N GLY A 167 -17.82 -76.73 1.36
CA GLY A 167 -17.00 -77.95 1.30
C GLY A 167 -17.29 -78.97 2.41
N THR A 168 -18.03 -78.58 3.46
CA THR A 168 -18.34 -79.44 4.62
C THR A 168 -19.78 -79.98 4.66
N MET A 169 -20.67 -79.56 3.75
CA MET A 169 -22.02 -80.12 3.64
C MET A 169 -22.21 -80.88 2.34
N GLY A 170 -21.76 -82.14 2.34
CA GLY A 170 -22.04 -83.09 1.27
C GLY A 170 -21.85 -84.52 1.73
N ASN A 171 -22.83 -85.08 2.47
CA ASN A 171 -23.19 -86.49 2.28
C ASN A 171 -24.57 -86.86 2.85
N SER A 172 -25.27 -87.74 2.12
CA SER A 172 -26.56 -88.40 2.39
C SER A 172 -27.79 -87.58 1.99
N GLY A 173 -28.63 -87.95 1.03
CA GLY A 173 -28.74 -89.17 0.22
C GLY A 173 -30.22 -89.38 -0.13
N ASN A 174 -30.51 -89.56 -1.43
CA ASN A 174 -31.65 -90.27 -2.07
C ASN A 174 -33.09 -90.00 -1.56
N MET A 175 -34.17 -90.10 -2.34
CA MET A 175 -34.46 -90.63 -3.67
C MET A 175 -35.90 -90.18 -3.99
N ASN A 176 -36.20 -89.98 -5.27
CA ASN A 176 -37.40 -90.43 -5.99
C ASN A 176 -38.04 -89.40 -6.93
N GLU A 177 -38.15 -89.90 -8.15
CA GLU A 177 -38.66 -89.33 -9.39
C GLU A 177 -40.18 -89.12 -9.37
N MET A 178 -40.67 -88.14 -10.14
CA MET A 178 -41.43 -88.44 -11.36
C MET A 178 -41.73 -87.15 -12.16
N ASN A 179 -41.05 -87.07 -13.31
CA ASN A 179 -41.51 -86.67 -14.64
C ASN A 179 -42.63 -85.61 -14.81
N SER A 180 -42.32 -84.50 -15.51
CA SER A 180 -42.92 -84.18 -16.83
C SER A 180 -42.37 -82.86 -17.42
N GLY A 181 -41.73 -82.99 -18.60
CA GLY A 181 -41.80 -82.07 -19.75
C GLY A 181 -41.41 -80.60 -19.58
N GLY A 182 -40.23 -80.23 -20.09
CA GLY A 182 -39.91 -78.81 -20.34
C GLY A 182 -38.46 -78.60 -20.76
N GLN A 183 -38.26 -78.07 -21.95
CA GLN A 183 -36.98 -77.91 -22.65
C GLN A 183 -35.89 -77.17 -21.87
N GLN A 184 -34.68 -77.67 -22.12
CA GLN A 184 -33.36 -77.07 -21.95
C GLN A 184 -33.32 -75.53 -22.03
N GLN A 185 -32.66 -74.92 -21.05
CA GLN A 185 -31.43 -74.18 -21.34
C GLN A 185 -30.43 -74.46 -20.21
N GLY A 186 -29.37 -75.18 -20.56
CA GLY A 186 -28.30 -75.56 -19.65
C GLY A 186 -27.56 -74.32 -19.16
N THR A 187 -27.52 -74.16 -17.83
CA THR A 187 -26.51 -73.33 -17.19
C THR A 187 -25.27 -74.22 -16.98
N PRO A 188 -24.09 -73.86 -17.52
CA PRO A 188 -22.90 -74.68 -17.32
C PRO A 188 -22.40 -74.50 -15.88
N LEU A 189 -22.35 -75.59 -15.11
CA LEU A 189 -21.71 -75.70 -13.80
C LEU A 189 -20.17 -75.63 -13.87
N SER A 190 -19.58 -74.73 -14.67
CA SER A 190 -18.12 -74.66 -14.89
C SER A 190 -17.46 -73.30 -14.68
N ASN A 191 -18.16 -72.28 -14.15
CA ASN A 191 -17.61 -70.90 -14.11
C ASN A 191 -17.07 -70.43 -12.76
N THR A 192 -17.14 -71.23 -11.69
CA THR A 192 -16.73 -70.79 -10.35
C THR A 192 -15.21 -70.68 -10.19
N PHE A 193 -14.44 -71.58 -10.80
CA PHE A 193 -12.96 -71.55 -10.74
C PHE A 193 -12.36 -70.42 -11.59
N GLY A 194 -12.91 -70.16 -12.78
CA GLY A 194 -12.49 -69.06 -13.66
C GLY A 194 -12.78 -67.66 -13.09
N THR A 195 -13.86 -67.52 -12.32
CA THR A 195 -14.22 -66.26 -11.65
C THR A 195 -13.33 -65.96 -10.44
N LEU A 196 -12.97 -66.96 -9.62
CA LEU A 196 -12.02 -66.79 -8.50
C LEU A 196 -10.62 -66.38 -8.93
N THR A 197 -10.07 -67.02 -9.97
CA THR A 197 -8.75 -66.65 -10.52
C THR A 197 -8.76 -65.25 -11.15
N SER A 198 -9.91 -64.78 -11.61
CA SER A 198 -10.08 -63.44 -12.17
C SER A 198 -10.27 -62.39 -11.08
N SER A 199 -11.00 -62.69 -10.00
CA SER A 199 -11.15 -61.83 -8.82
C SER A 199 -9.84 -61.67 -8.04
N ASN A 200 -9.04 -62.73 -7.90
CA ASN A 200 -7.70 -62.63 -7.29
C ASN A 200 -6.75 -61.78 -8.16
N ARG A 201 -6.75 -61.97 -9.48
CA ARG A 201 -5.97 -61.12 -10.41
C ARG A 201 -6.43 -59.64 -10.39
N HIS A 202 -7.72 -59.38 -10.23
CA HIS A 202 -8.25 -58.02 -10.08
C HIS A 202 -7.78 -57.38 -8.77
N PHE A 203 -7.82 -58.12 -7.66
CA PHE A 203 -7.34 -57.65 -6.37
C PHE A 203 -5.83 -57.37 -6.35
N GLU A 204 -4.99 -58.22 -6.94
CA GLU A 204 -3.55 -57.96 -7.06
C GLU A 204 -3.26 -56.67 -7.85
N ARG A 205 -4.00 -56.40 -8.93
CA ARG A 205 -3.89 -55.15 -9.69
C ARG A 205 -4.30 -53.93 -8.85
N LEU A 206 -5.40 -54.06 -8.10
CA LEU A 206 -5.91 -53.01 -7.24
C LEU A 206 -4.96 -52.75 -6.05
N GLU A 207 -4.36 -53.80 -5.47
CA GLU A 207 -3.36 -53.70 -4.41
C GLU A 207 -2.11 -52.96 -4.91
N LYS A 208 -1.63 -53.29 -6.12
CA LYS A 208 -0.51 -52.57 -6.73
C LYS A 208 -0.86 -51.09 -6.93
N LYS A 209 -2.05 -50.79 -7.44
CA LYS A 209 -2.53 -49.41 -7.64
C LYS A 209 -2.65 -48.66 -6.31
N TYR A 210 -3.16 -49.31 -5.26
CA TYR A 210 -3.25 -48.76 -3.91
C TYR A 210 -1.89 -48.41 -3.34
N ARG A 211 -0.90 -49.31 -3.47
CA ARG A 211 0.48 -49.05 -3.02
C ARG A 211 1.08 -47.87 -3.77
N GLN A 212 0.90 -47.82 -5.08
CA GLN A 212 1.42 -46.74 -5.93
C GLN A 212 0.83 -45.37 -5.57
N THR A 213 -0.51 -45.25 -5.47
CA THR A 213 -1.15 -43.96 -5.14
C THR A 213 -0.86 -43.52 -3.70
N ASN A 214 -0.69 -44.47 -2.77
CA ASN A 214 -0.27 -44.18 -1.41
C ASN A 214 1.17 -43.64 -1.34
N GLU A 215 2.09 -44.24 -2.10
CA GLU A 215 3.49 -43.80 -2.16
C GLU A 215 3.62 -42.43 -2.83
N GLU A 216 2.88 -42.19 -3.92
CA GLU A 216 2.80 -40.87 -4.58
C GLU A 216 2.25 -39.79 -3.64
N TYR A 217 1.15 -40.08 -2.93
CA TYR A 217 0.58 -39.15 -1.96
C TYR A 217 1.56 -38.83 -0.82
N ARG A 218 2.24 -39.85 -0.26
CA ARG A 218 3.28 -39.66 0.77
C ARG A 218 4.45 -38.81 0.29
N SER A 219 4.96 -39.10 -0.91
CA SER A 219 6.05 -38.34 -1.52
C SER A 219 5.69 -36.86 -1.72
N LEU A 220 4.45 -36.57 -2.15
CA LEU A 220 3.96 -35.19 -2.29
C LEU A 220 3.82 -34.48 -0.94
N ILE A 221 3.43 -35.17 0.14
CA ILE A 221 3.40 -34.59 1.50
C ILE A 221 4.82 -34.20 1.95
N GLU A 222 5.80 -35.07 1.79
CA GLU A 222 7.20 -34.80 2.16
C GLU A 222 7.77 -33.61 1.38
N LYS A 223 7.51 -33.58 0.07
CA LYS A 223 7.93 -32.47 -0.79
C LYS A 223 7.21 -31.17 -0.41
N TYR A 224 5.91 -31.21 -0.11
CA TYR A 224 5.16 -30.04 0.36
C TYR A 224 5.76 -29.47 1.65
N ASN A 225 6.02 -30.32 2.64
CA ASN A 225 6.58 -29.89 3.92
C ASN A 225 7.99 -29.30 3.76
N THR A 226 8.79 -29.84 2.83
CA THR A 226 10.12 -29.29 2.53
C THR A 226 10.03 -27.88 1.96
N ILE A 227 9.18 -27.66 0.95
CA ILE A 227 8.97 -26.35 0.33
C ILE A 227 8.35 -25.38 1.35
N ARG A 228 7.38 -25.83 2.16
CA ARG A 228 6.73 -25.03 3.20
C ARG A 228 7.74 -24.52 4.22
N ASN A 229 8.61 -25.39 4.73
CA ASN A 229 9.60 -24.99 5.73
C ASN A 229 10.60 -23.98 5.17
N GLU A 230 11.00 -24.12 3.89
CA GLU A 230 11.85 -23.14 3.23
C GLU A 230 11.12 -21.80 3.03
N PHE A 231 9.85 -21.85 2.60
CA PHE A 231 9.00 -20.67 2.44
C PHE A 231 8.83 -19.93 3.76
N GLU A 232 8.47 -20.61 4.85
CA GLU A 232 8.26 -19.95 6.14
C GLU A 232 9.50 -19.18 6.60
N LYS A 233 10.69 -19.77 6.44
CA LYS A 233 11.95 -19.10 6.77
C LYS A 233 12.19 -17.88 5.89
N ARG A 234 12.08 -18.02 4.57
CA ARG A 234 12.34 -16.92 3.62
C ARG A 234 11.32 -15.80 3.74
N PHE A 235 10.05 -16.17 3.95
CA PHE A 235 8.97 -15.21 4.08
C PHE A 235 9.09 -14.41 5.36
N TYR A 236 9.50 -15.03 6.47
CA TYR A 236 9.84 -14.35 7.72
C TYR A 236 10.90 -13.26 7.49
N ASP A 237 12.02 -13.62 6.85
CA ASP A 237 13.10 -12.67 6.55
C ASP A 237 12.64 -11.55 5.60
N SER A 238 11.88 -11.89 4.55
CA SER A 238 11.35 -10.91 3.60
C SER A 238 10.36 -9.94 4.25
N SER A 239 9.54 -10.42 5.20
CA SER A 239 8.55 -9.61 5.92
C SER A 239 9.21 -8.57 6.82
N ASN A 240 10.33 -8.93 7.47
CA ASN A 240 11.15 -7.98 8.22
C ASN A 240 11.69 -6.89 7.30
N LYS A 241 12.27 -7.27 6.15
CA LYS A 241 12.76 -6.29 5.17
C LYS A 241 11.65 -5.38 4.65
N PHE A 242 10.46 -5.92 4.35
CA PHE A 242 9.31 -5.11 3.94
C PHE A 242 8.97 -4.06 5.00
N GLN A 243 8.95 -4.44 6.27
CA GLN A 243 8.68 -3.52 7.37
C GLN A 243 9.77 -2.47 7.54
N ASP A 244 11.04 -2.83 7.39
CA ASP A 244 12.16 -1.89 7.48
C ASP A 244 12.09 -0.85 6.35
N TYR A 245 11.85 -1.30 5.12
CA TYR A 245 11.69 -0.40 3.96
C TYR A 245 10.50 0.55 4.13
N GLU A 246 9.38 0.04 4.63
CA GLU A 246 8.18 0.85 4.86
C GLU A 246 8.39 1.85 6.01
N THR A 247 9.08 1.44 7.06
CA THR A 247 9.40 2.33 8.19
C THR A 247 10.25 3.51 7.73
N GLU A 248 11.31 3.25 6.96
CA GLU A 248 12.16 4.30 6.39
C GLU A 248 11.37 5.21 5.44
N HIS A 249 10.48 4.63 4.64
CA HIS A 249 9.58 5.38 3.75
C HIS A 249 8.70 6.35 4.53
N MET A 250 7.97 5.84 5.52
CA MET A 250 7.04 6.63 6.32
C MET A 250 7.75 7.71 7.14
N GLN A 251 8.94 7.42 7.67
CA GLN A 251 9.76 8.44 8.34
C GLN A 251 10.12 9.60 7.40
N THR A 252 10.49 9.30 6.17
CA THR A 252 10.85 10.32 5.17
C THR A 252 9.64 11.13 4.74
N MET A 253 8.51 10.48 4.45
CA MET A 253 7.25 11.16 4.12
C MET A 253 6.78 12.08 5.25
N LEU A 254 6.83 11.61 6.50
CA LEU A 254 6.49 12.43 7.66
C LEU A 254 7.42 13.64 7.80
N LYS A 255 8.72 13.48 7.55
CA LYS A 255 9.67 14.60 7.57
C LYS A 255 9.31 15.67 6.52
N HIS A 256 8.91 15.28 5.31
CA HIS A 256 8.46 16.24 4.30
C HIS A 256 7.15 16.94 4.70
N CYS A 257 6.20 16.23 5.29
CA CYS A 257 4.98 16.83 5.86
C CYS A 257 5.30 17.82 6.98
N GLN A 258 6.26 17.51 7.84
CA GLN A 258 6.72 18.43 8.90
C GLN A 258 7.39 19.67 8.32
N HIS A 259 8.21 19.52 7.27
CA HIS A 259 8.79 20.67 6.56
C HIS A 259 7.70 21.55 5.93
N TYR A 260 6.67 20.94 5.33
CA TYR A 260 5.49 21.67 4.87
C TYR A 260 4.76 22.42 5.99
N SER A 261 4.63 21.83 7.18
CA SER A 261 4.03 22.54 8.31
C SER A 261 4.89 23.71 8.78
N GLU A 262 6.21 23.55 8.77
CA GLU A 262 7.16 24.56 9.25
C GLU A 262 7.21 25.76 8.31
N LEU A 263 7.18 25.57 6.99
CA LEU A 263 7.15 26.71 6.04
C LEU A 263 5.89 27.56 6.24
N LEU A 264 4.72 26.93 6.49
CA LEU A 264 3.48 27.66 6.75
C LEU A 264 3.55 28.46 8.05
N LYS A 265 4.14 27.86 9.08
CA LYS A 265 4.34 28.51 10.37
C LYS A 265 5.25 29.73 10.24
N GLN A 266 6.40 29.59 9.57
CA GLN A 266 7.35 30.69 9.36
C GLN A 266 6.71 31.85 8.59
N ASN A 267 5.95 31.56 7.53
CA ASN A 267 5.22 32.59 6.78
C ASN A 267 4.24 33.38 7.67
N ASN A 268 3.48 32.67 8.49
CA ASN A 268 2.52 33.28 9.42
C ASN A 268 3.23 34.14 10.48
N GLU A 269 4.36 33.68 11.01
CA GLU A 269 5.16 34.43 11.98
C GLU A 269 5.71 35.73 11.38
N HIS A 270 6.26 35.69 10.16
CA HIS A 270 6.73 36.87 9.45
C HIS A 270 5.59 37.86 9.12
N THR A 271 4.45 37.35 8.68
CA THR A 271 3.27 38.18 8.40
C THR A 271 2.76 38.86 9.68
N LYS A 272 2.69 38.12 10.79
CA LYS A 272 2.27 38.65 12.09
C LYS A 272 3.24 39.70 12.62
N LEU A 273 4.54 39.50 12.44
CA LEU A 273 5.56 40.48 12.81
C LEU A 273 5.36 41.78 12.04
N ALA A 274 5.20 41.71 10.71
CA ALA A 274 4.96 42.88 9.87
C ALA A 274 3.70 43.67 10.29
N GLN A 275 2.61 42.95 10.62
CA GLN A 275 1.38 43.57 11.13
C GLN A 275 1.58 44.24 12.49
N THR A 276 2.34 43.62 13.38
CA THR A 276 2.64 44.18 14.71
C THR A 276 3.44 45.47 14.57
N GLU A 277 4.50 45.46 13.77
CA GLU A 277 5.32 46.66 13.51
C GLU A 277 4.51 47.80 12.85
N PHE A 278 3.56 47.47 11.98
CA PHE A 278 2.66 48.45 11.39
C PHE A 278 1.73 49.09 12.42
N ASN A 279 1.13 48.28 13.30
CA ASN A 279 0.26 48.79 14.35
C ASN A 279 1.03 49.66 15.34
N ASP A 280 2.26 49.25 15.70
CA ASP A 280 3.14 50.04 16.55
C ASP A 280 3.44 51.40 15.91
N LYS A 281 3.76 51.42 14.60
CA LYS A 281 3.94 52.68 13.84
C LYS A 281 2.68 53.54 13.81
N LEU A 282 1.50 52.95 13.62
CA LEU A 282 0.25 53.71 13.63
C LEU A 282 -0.04 54.33 14.99
N ASN A 283 0.21 53.59 16.08
CA ASN A 283 0.00 54.06 17.44
C ASN A 283 0.96 55.19 17.84
N MET A 284 2.10 55.31 17.16
CA MET A 284 3.02 56.44 17.35
C MET A 284 2.53 57.73 16.69
N PHE A 285 1.65 57.66 15.68
CA PHE A 285 1.13 58.88 15.05
C PHE A 285 0.03 59.50 15.91
N THR A 286 0.20 60.77 16.28
CA THR A 286 -0.92 61.61 16.69
C THR A 286 -1.37 62.51 15.55
N ILE A 287 -2.62 62.98 15.60
CA ILE A 287 -3.13 63.97 14.64
C ILE A 287 -2.25 65.23 14.66
N GLN A 288 -1.76 65.62 15.84
CA GLN A 288 -0.90 66.79 16.01
C GLN A 288 0.45 66.59 15.30
N ASP A 289 1.10 65.44 15.49
CA ASP A 289 2.39 65.15 14.85
C ASP A 289 2.28 65.19 13.31
N LEU A 290 1.18 64.66 12.76
CA LEU A 290 0.93 64.67 11.32
C LEU A 290 0.72 66.10 10.79
N LEU A 291 -0.04 66.93 11.53
CA LEU A 291 -0.25 68.34 11.19
C LEU A 291 1.05 69.14 11.28
N ASP A 292 1.84 68.93 12.34
CA ASP A 292 3.13 69.60 12.54
C ASP A 292 4.10 69.22 11.44
N THR A 293 4.19 67.93 11.08
CA THR A 293 4.97 67.45 9.93
C THR A 293 4.58 68.18 8.63
N PHE A 294 3.27 68.38 8.40
CA PHE A 294 2.81 69.10 7.21
C PHE A 294 3.18 70.58 7.25
N VAL A 295 2.98 71.26 8.39
CA VAL A 295 3.32 72.67 8.58
C VAL A 295 4.82 72.88 8.38
N GLU A 296 5.67 72.03 8.96
CA GLU A 296 7.11 72.10 8.80
C GLU A 296 7.54 71.98 7.33
N GLN A 297 6.89 71.10 6.57
CA GLN A 297 7.20 70.87 5.15
C GLN A 297 6.66 71.95 4.21
N LYS A 298 5.57 72.64 4.56
CA LYS A 298 4.80 73.48 3.63
C LYS A 298 4.53 74.91 4.08
N LYS A 299 4.96 75.35 5.28
CA LYS A 299 4.79 76.74 5.73
C LYS A 299 5.44 77.72 4.75
N THR A 300 4.76 78.83 4.49
CA THR A 300 5.18 79.85 3.50
C THR A 300 5.70 81.14 4.13
N GLY A 301 5.58 81.28 5.45
CA GLY A 301 5.98 82.46 6.21
C GLY A 301 5.04 82.68 7.39
N THR A 302 5.52 83.39 8.40
CA THR A 302 4.73 83.80 9.57
C THR A 302 4.35 85.28 9.54
N GLU A 303 4.92 86.03 8.60
CA GLU A 303 4.65 87.45 8.42
C GLU A 303 3.23 87.67 7.91
N ARG A 304 2.49 88.53 8.61
CA ARG A 304 1.16 88.95 8.19
C ARG A 304 1.28 90.10 7.19
N PRO A 305 0.40 90.21 6.19
CA PRO A 305 0.39 91.36 5.29
C PRO A 305 0.35 92.69 6.06
N SER A 306 1.24 93.62 5.70
CA SER A 306 1.32 94.95 6.30
C SER A 306 0.16 95.85 5.86
N GLU A 307 -0.26 96.75 6.74
CA GLU A 307 -1.22 97.80 6.38
C GLU A 307 -0.59 98.80 5.40
N TYR A 308 -1.34 99.18 4.36
CA TYR A 308 -0.93 100.23 3.44
C TYR A 308 -1.37 101.60 3.97
N GLN A 309 -0.45 102.56 3.97
CA GLN A 309 -0.75 103.96 4.27
C GLN A 309 -0.61 104.81 3.01
N ILE A 310 -1.51 105.77 2.82
CA ILE A 310 -1.40 106.76 1.74
C ILE A 310 -0.14 107.59 2.02
N LEU A 311 0.82 107.53 1.10
CA LEU A 311 2.02 108.37 1.14
C LEU A 311 1.69 109.68 0.42
N ASP A 312 1.43 110.74 1.18
CA ASP A 312 1.30 112.07 0.60
C ASP A 312 2.66 112.51 0.02
N LEU A 313 2.67 112.89 -1.26
CA LEU A 313 3.83 113.45 -1.94
C LEU A 313 4.13 114.84 -1.35
N LYS A 314 5.29 114.99 -0.69
CA LYS A 314 5.76 116.27 -0.14
C LYS A 314 6.13 117.28 -1.21
#